data_AF-A0A358S5E9-F1
#
_entry.id   AF-A0A358S5E9-F1
#
_cell.length_a   1.000
_cell.length_b   1.000
_cell.length_c   1.000
_cell.angle_alpha   90.00
_cell.angle_beta   90.00
_cell.angle_gamma   90.00
#
_symmetry.space_group_name_H-M   'P 1'
#
loop_
_entity.id
_entity.type
_entity.pdbx_description
1 polymer ?
#
loop_
_entity_poly.entity_id
_entity_poly.type
_entity_poly.pdbx_seq_one_letter_code
_entity_poly.pdbx_strand_id
1 'polypeptide(L)' 'MRINNNISAMNTYSRLTSAQGAQAKSLEKLSSGLRINRAGDDAAGLAISEKMRGQIKGLNQSV' A
#
# COMPACT_ATOMS: atom_id res chain seq x y z
N MET A 1 18.18 -20.89 29.49
CA MET A 1 18.50 -19.92 28.42
C MET A 1 19.49 -20.56 27.46
N ARG A 2 19.18 -20.69 26.17
CA ARG A 2 20.15 -21.14 25.15
C ARG A 2 20.86 -19.91 24.58
N ILE A 3 22.17 -19.79 24.78
CA ILE A 3 22.98 -18.63 24.37
C ILE A 3 23.00 -18.44 22.84
N ASN A 4 22.80 -19.51 22.07
CA ASN A 4 22.90 -19.48 20.61
C ASN A 4 21.76 -18.74 19.88
N ASN A 5 20.61 -18.49 20.53
CA ASN A 5 19.50 -17.84 19.83
C ASN A 5 18.80 -16.83 20.74
N ASN A 6 18.75 -15.57 20.28
CA ASN A 6 18.11 -14.48 20.99
C ASN A 6 16.69 -14.27 20.44
N ILE A 7 15.75 -15.03 20.97
CA ILE A 7 14.34 -15.03 20.54
C ILE A 7 13.70 -13.64 20.71
N SER A 8 14.07 -12.90 21.76
CA SER A 8 13.58 -11.53 21.98
C SER A 8 14.04 -10.58 20.88
N ALA A 9 15.32 -10.66 20.48
CA ALA A 9 15.84 -9.87 19.37
C ALA A 9 15.17 -10.24 18.04
N MET A 10 14.96 -11.53 17.78
CA MET A 10 14.26 -12.01 16.57
C MET A 10 12.81 -11.53 16.51
N ASN A 11 12.09 -11.54 17.63
CA ASN A 11 10.72 -11.02 17.71
C ASN A 11 10.68 -9.51 17.42
N THR A 12 11.56 -8.75 18.07
CA THR A 12 11.70 -7.31 17.82
C THR A 12 12.04 -7.02 16.36
N TYR A 13 12.93 -7.80 15.75
CA TYR A 13 13.30 -7.65 14.33
C TYR A 13 12.11 -7.92 13.39
N SER A 14 11.30 -8.94 13.66
CA SER A 14 10.08 -9.24 12.88
C SER A 14 9.04 -8.11 12.99
N ARG A 15 8.84 -7.56 14.20
CA ARG A 15 7.99 -6.39 14.43
C ARG A 15 8.53 -5.15 13.72
N LEU A 16 9.84 -4.91 13.77
CA LEU A 16 10.50 -3.80 13.09
C LEU A 16 10.32 -3.89 11.57
N THR A 17 10.53 -5.08 11.00
CA THR A 17 10.33 -5.32 9.56
C THR A 17 8.89 -5.02 9.13
N SER A 18 7.92 -5.44 9.96
CA SER A 18 6.50 -5.16 9.70
C SER A 18 6.19 -3.65 9.79
N ALA A 19 6.76 -2.96 10.78
CA ALA A 19 6.61 -1.51 10.94
C ALA A 19 7.24 -0.73 9.77
N GLN A 20 8.42 -1.15 9.31
CA GLN A 20 9.08 -0.58 8.14
C GLN A 20 8.24 -0.77 6.87
N GLY A 21 7.64 -1.95 6.68
CA GLY A 21 6.72 -2.20 5.58
C GLY A 21 5.48 -1.29 5.61
N ALA A 22 4.88 -1.10 6.79
CA ALA A 22 3.75 -0.18 6.97
C ALA A 22 4.15 1.29 6.71
N GLN A 23 5.33 1.71 7.17
CA GLN A 23 5.87 3.05 6.92
C GLN A 23 6.08 3.29 5.43
N ALA A 24 6.70 2.35 4.71
CA ALA A 24 6.93 2.45 3.27
C ALA A 24 5.61 2.60 2.50
N LYS A 25 4.58 1.83 2.87
CA LYS A 25 3.25 1.90 2.27
C LYS A 25 2.56 3.25 2.54
N SER A 26 2.70 3.78 3.75
CA SER A 26 2.18 5.13 4.07
C SER A 26 2.89 6.21 3.26
N LEU A 27 4.21 6.09 3.09
CA LEU A 27 4.99 7.02 2.27
C LEU A 27 4.58 6.96 0.79
N GLU A 28 4.31 5.77 0.24
CA GLU A 28 3.80 5.60 -1.12
C GLU A 28 2.46 6.32 -1.33
N LYS A 29 1.54 6.19 -0.37
CA LYS A 29 0.24 6.90 -0.40
C LYS A 29 0.39 8.41 -0.27
N LEU A 30 1.29 8.86 0.60
CA LEU A 30 1.57 10.29 0.75
C LEU A 30 2.18 10.88 -0.52
N SER A 31 3.16 10.19 -1.13
CA SER A 31 3.87 10.66 -2.31
C SER A 31 3.01 10.66 -3.57
N SER A 32 2.08 9.72 -3.70
CA SER A 32 1.14 9.65 -4.82
C SER A 32 -0.06 10.58 -4.65
N GLY A 33 -0.42 10.92 -3.41
CA GLY A 33 -1.67 11.59 -3.08
C GLY A 33 -2.91 10.70 -3.27
N LEU A 34 -2.73 9.41 -3.62
CA LEU A 34 -3.82 8.48 -3.88
C LEU A 34 -3.99 7.51 -2.71
N ARG A 35 -5.24 7.26 -2.34
CA ARG A 35 -5.58 6.27 -1.31
C ARG A 35 -5.29 4.83 -1.75
N ILE A 36 -5.46 4.55 -3.04
CA ILE A 36 -5.28 3.24 -3.68
C ILE A 36 -4.23 3.39 -4.77
N ASN A 37 -3.06 2.79 -4.58
CA ASN A 37 -1.96 2.83 -5.55
C ASN A 37 -1.80 1.53 -6.32
N ARG A 38 -2.19 0.40 -5.71
CA ARG A 38 -2.03 -0.94 -6.28
C ARG A 38 -3.30 -1.76 -6.08
N ALA A 39 -3.51 -2.75 -6.95
CA ALA A 39 -4.63 -3.69 -6.81
C ALA A 39 -4.60 -4.47 -5.48
N GLY A 40 -3.41 -4.65 -4.89
CA GLY A 40 -3.26 -5.26 -3.56
C GLY A 40 -3.74 -4.39 -2.40
N ASP A 41 -3.99 -3.10 -2.61
CA ASP A 41 -4.57 -2.22 -1.59
C ASP A 41 -6.10 -2.33 -1.56
N ASP A 42 -6.72 -2.29 -2.74
CA ASP A 42 -8.16 -2.38 -2.95
C ASP A 42 -8.43 -2.66 -4.43
N ALA A 43 -8.55 -3.94 -4.79
CA ALA A 43 -8.75 -4.35 -6.18
C ALA A 43 -10.08 -3.82 -6.76
N ALA A 44 -11.15 -3.86 -5.96
CA ALA A 44 -12.47 -3.37 -6.37
C ALA A 44 -12.48 -1.84 -6.50
N GLY A 45 -11.92 -1.14 -5.51
CA GLY A 45 -11.80 0.32 -5.53
C GLY A 45 -10.93 0.82 -6.68
N LEU A 46 -9.84 0.11 -7.01
CA LEU A 46 -9.01 0.43 -8.17
C LEU A 46 -9.80 0.25 -9.48
N ALA A 47 -10.49 -0.87 -9.66
CA ALA A 47 -11.29 -1.13 -10.86
C ALA A 47 -12.40 -0.08 -11.05
N ILE A 48 -13.06 0.34 -9.97
CA ILE A 48 -14.06 1.40 -10.00
C ILE A 48 -13.41 2.74 -10.36
N SER A 49 -12.26 3.08 -9.77
CA SER A 49 -11.54 4.33 -10.09
C SER A 49 -11.11 4.42 -11.55
N GLU A 50 -10.66 3.32 -12.14
CA GLU A 50 -10.30 3.26 -13.56
C GLU A 50 -11.53 3.36 -14.47
N LYS A 51 -12.63 2.67 -14.11
CA LYS A 51 -13.91 2.82 -14.82
C LYS A 51 -14.39 4.28 -14.83
N MET A 52 -14.36 4.94 -13.67
CA MET A 52 -14.74 6.36 -13.57
C MET A 52 -13.81 7.27 -14.36
N ARG A 53 -12.49 7.02 -14.30
CA ARG A 53 -11.50 7.77 -15.11
C ARG A 53 -11.79 7.65 -16.60
N GLY A 54 -12.16 6.45 -17.07
CA GLY A 54 -12.61 6.20 -18.44
C GLY A 54 -13.88 6.98 -18.80
N GLN A 55 -14.89 6.99 -17.93
CA GLN A 55 -16.12 7.76 -18.12
C GLN A 55 -15.85 9.27 -18.21
N ILE A 56 -15.04 9.82 -17.30
CA ILE A 56 -14.67 11.24 -17.28
C ILE A 56 -13.93 11.61 -18.58
N LYS A 57 -12.98 10.78 -19.03
CA LYS A 57 -12.25 11.02 -20.28
C LYS A 57 -13.19 11.00 -21.49
N GLY A 58 -14.14 10.07 -21.52
CA GLY A 58 -15.16 9.99 -22.58
C GLY A 58 -16.07 11.22 -22.62
N LEU A 59 -16.49 11.73 -21.45
CA LEU A 59 -17.26 12.96 -21.34
C LEU A 59 -16.45 14.18 -21.82
N ASN A 60 -15.18 14.32 -21.41
CA ASN A 60 -14.32 15.42 -21.84
C ASN A 60 -13.99 15.41 -23.35
N GLN A 61 -13.98 14.24 -23.99
CA GLN A 61 -13.77 14.14 -25.44
C GLN A 61 -15.03 14.49 -26.24
N SER A 62 -16.20 14.40 -25.61
CA SER A 62 -17.50 14.67 -26.25
C SER A 62 -17.93 16.15 -26.16
N VAL A 63 -17.13 16.98 -25.49
CA VAL A 63 -17.28 18.44 -25.35
C VAL A 63 -16.22 19.12 -26.20
#